data_AF-A0AAV3XNL8-F1
#
_entry.id   AF-A0AAV3XNL8-F1
#
_cell.length_a   1.000
_cell.length_b   1.000
_cell.length_c   1.000
_cell.angle_alpha   90.00
_cell.angle_beta   90.00
_cell.angle_gamma   90.00
#
_symmetry.space_group_name_H-M   'P 1'
#
loop_
_entity.id
_entity.type
_entity.pdbx_description
1 polymer ?
#
loop_
_entity_poly.entity_id
_entity_poly.type
_entity_poly.pdbx_seq_one_letter_code
_entity_poly.pdbx_strand_id
1 'polypeptide(L)' 'MNSIIIFYSAFFYCMIAAHFFRVWLKYFHKDYSRLSAEDKLISKQILALATIFWPIVVPLAYLELLKAKRTQERL' A
#
# COMPACT_ATOMS: atom_id res chain seq x y z
N MET A 1 -10.67 25.05 -18.30
CA MET A 1 -9.29 24.51 -18.19
C MET A 1 -9.05 23.80 -16.86
N ASN A 2 -9.43 24.37 -15.71
CA ASN A 2 -9.16 23.78 -14.39
C ASN A 2 -9.84 22.41 -14.16
N SER A 3 -11.09 22.22 -14.59
CA SER A 3 -11.81 20.94 -14.41
C SER A 3 -11.17 19.76 -15.15
N ILE A 4 -10.57 20.01 -16.32
CA ILE A 4 -9.88 19.00 -17.11
C ILE A 4 -8.60 18.55 -16.39
N ILE A 5 -7.83 19.50 -15.83
CA ILE A 5 -6.60 19.21 -15.08
C ILE A 5 -6.91 18.38 -13.83
N ILE A 6 -7.97 18.74 -13.11
CA ILE A 6 -8.43 17.99 -11.93
C ILE A 6 -8.81 16.55 -12.31
N PHE A 7 -9.52 16.38 -13.43
CA PHE A 7 -9.93 15.06 -13.90
C PHE A 7 -8.73 14.17 -14.24
N TYR A 8 -7.76 14.68 -15.00
CA TYR A 8 -6.54 13.93 -15.33
C TYR A 8 -5.69 13.61 -14.09
N SER A 9 -5.57 14.56 -13.16
CA SER A 9 -4.85 14.36 -11.90
C SER A 9 -5.52 13.27 -11.04
N ALA A 10 -6.84 13.33 -10.88
CA ALA A 10 -7.60 12.32 -10.15
C ALA A 10 -7.51 10.95 -10.83
N PHE A 11 -7.60 10.89 -12.16
CA PHE A 11 -7.44 9.64 -12.91
C PHE A 11 -6.07 9.02 -12.69
N PHE A 12 -5.00 9.82 -12.77
CA PHE A 12 -3.64 9.35 -12.52
C PHE A 12 -3.44 8.87 -11.08
N TYR A 13 -3.98 9.61 -10.10
CA TYR A 13 -3.98 9.21 -8.70
C TYR A 13 -4.67 7.86 -8.49
N CYS A 14 -5.85 7.67 -9.11
CA CYS A 14 -6.60 6.41 -9.05
C CYS A 14 -5.85 5.25 -9.73
N MET A 15 -5.18 5.49 -10.86
CA MET A 15 -4.37 4.45 -11.52
C MET A 15 -3.22 3.98 -10.61
N ILE A 16 -2.51 4.90 -9.96
CA ILE A 16 -1.43 4.57 -9.03
C ILE A 16 -1.98 3.81 -7.82
N ALA A 17 -3.08 4.30 -7.22
CA ALA A 17 -3.73 3.64 -6.10
C ALA A 17 -4.17 2.22 -6.47
N ALA A 18 -4.75 2.02 -7.65
CA ALA A 18 -5.15 0.70 -8.14
C ALA A 18 -3.94 -0.22 -8.38
N HIS A 19 -2.81 0.31 -8.85
CA HIS A 19 -1.58 -0.45 -8.99
C HIS A 19 -1.06 -0.94 -7.63
N PHE A 20 -0.92 -0.04 -6.65
CA PHE A 20 -0.49 -0.41 -5.30
C PHE A 20 -1.46 -1.37 -4.62
N PHE A 21 -2.76 -1.13 -4.75
CA PHE A 21 -3.78 -2.04 -4.23
C PHE A 21 -3.62 -3.45 -4.78
N ARG A 22 -3.39 -3.62 -6.09
CA ARG A 22 -3.16 -4.94 -6.70
C ARG A 22 -1.91 -5.61 -6.16
N VAL A 23 -0.82 -4.86 -6.02
CA VAL A 23 0.45 -5.37 -5.48
C VAL A 23 0.26 -5.84 -4.04
N TRP A 24 -0.31 -5.00 -3.17
CA TRP A 24 -0.56 -5.35 -1.78
C TRP A 24 -1.60 -6.46 -1.64
N LEU A 25 -2.65 -6.49 -2.46
CA LEU A 25 -3.64 -7.56 -2.47
C LEU A 25 -3.01 -8.90 -2.89
N LYS A 26 -2.05 -8.89 -3.81
CA LYS A 26 -1.28 -10.09 -4.17
C LYS A 26 -0.47 -10.62 -2.98
N TYR A 27 0.21 -9.74 -2.25
CA TYR A 27 0.93 -10.14 -1.03
C TYR A 27 -0.02 -10.62 0.06
N PHE A 28 -1.13 -9.91 0.27
CA PHE A 28 -2.17 -10.31 1.20
C PHE A 28 -2.72 -11.70 0.87
N HIS A 29 -2.98 -11.99 -0.41
CA HIS A 29 -3.48 -13.29 -0.84
C HIS A 29 -2.45 -14.41 -0.66
N LYS A 30 -1.16 -14.12 -0.81
CA LYS A 30 -0.07 -15.07 -0.58
C LYS A 30 -0.01 -15.51 0.88
N ASP A 31 -0.20 -14.58 1.81
CA ASP A 31 -0.17 -14.86 3.25
C ASP A 31 -1.56 -15.26 3.82
N TYR A 32 -2.62 -15.12 3.01
CA TYR A 32 -4.01 -15.39 3.38
C TYR A 32 -4.24 -16.82 3.89
N SER A 33 -3.51 -17.80 3.36
CA SER A 33 -3.63 -19.21 3.77
C SER A 33 -3.11 -19.46 5.18
N ARG A 34 -2.27 -18.57 5.72
CA ARG A 34 -1.55 -18.73 6.99
C ARG A 34 -2.16 -17.91 8.13
N LEU A 35 -3.11 -17.03 7.84
CA LEU A 35 -3.73 -16.08 8.78
C LEU A 35 -5.02 -16.63 9.39
N SER A 36 -5.25 -16.33 10.67
CA SER A 36 -6.51 -16.60 11.38
C SER A 36 -7.67 -15.80 10.77
N ALA A 37 -8.92 -16.20 11.04
CA ALA A 37 -10.11 -15.53 10.53
C ALA A 37 -10.20 -14.04 10.96
N GLU A 38 -9.73 -13.73 12.17
CA GLU A 38 -9.71 -12.35 12.69
C GLU A 38 -8.64 -11.50 12.02
N ASP A 39 -7.42 -12.05 11.86
CA ASP A 39 -6.31 -11.36 11.20
C ASP A 39 -6.62 -11.03 9.74
N LYS A 40 -7.42 -11.88 9.08
CA LYS A 40 -7.90 -11.63 7.70
C LYS A 40 -8.76 -10.38 7.61
N LEU A 41 -9.62 -10.12 8.59
CA LEU A 41 -10.47 -8.93 8.60
C LEU A 41 -9.64 -7.67 8.86
N ILE A 42 -8.75 -7.73 9.84
CA ILE A 42 -7.84 -6.62 10.19
C ILE A 42 -6.95 -6.28 9.01
N SER A 43 -6.32 -7.28 8.39
CA SER A 43 -5.40 -7.07 7.28
C SER A 43 -6.11 -6.57 6.02
N LYS A 44 -7.38 -6.92 5.78
CA LYS A 44 -8.22 -6.31 4.74
C LYS A 44 -8.53 -4.83 5.03
N GLN A 45 -8.80 -4.47 6.30
CA GLN A 45 -8.98 -3.07 6.69
C GLN A 45 -7.69 -2.26 6.50
N ILE A 46 -6.54 -2.82 6.89
CA ILE A 46 -5.23 -2.20 6.68
C ILE A 46 -4.95 -2.01 5.19
N LEU A 47 -5.28 -2.99 4.34
CA LEU A 47 -5.13 -2.87 2.88
C LEU A 47 -5.95 -1.71 2.31
N ALA A 48 -7.19 -1.55 2.78
CA ALA A 48 -8.05 -0.45 2.37
C ALA A 48 -7.50 0.91 2.84
N LEU A 49 -7.10 1.01 4.11
CA LEU A 49 -6.49 2.23 4.67
C LEU A 49 -5.18 2.58 3.95
N ALA A 50 -4.32 1.58 3.71
CA ALA A 50 -3.07 1.75 2.99
C ALA A 50 -3.28 2.30 1.57
N THR A 51 -4.35 1.88 0.91
CA THR A 51 -4.69 2.34 -0.46
C THR A 51 -5.25 3.74 -0.47
N ILE A 52 -6.05 4.12 0.52
CA ILE A 52 -6.57 5.48 0.65
C ILE A 52 -5.43 6.46 0.98
N PHE A 53 -4.58 6.07 1.94
CA PHE A 53 -3.46 6.87 2.42
C PHE A 53 -2.14 6.51 1.73
N TRP A 54 -2.18 6.00 0.49
CA TRP A 54 -0.97 5.58 -0.23
C TRP A 54 0.12 6.66 -0.33
N PRO A 55 -0.18 7.97 -0.47
CA PRO A 55 0.87 9.00 -0.52
C PRO A 55 1.68 9.10 0.77
N ILE A 56 1.13 8.66 1.91
CA ILE A 56 1.79 8.66 3.23
C ILE A 56 2.37 7.28 3.52
N VAL A 57 1.62 6.22 3.22
CA VAL A 57 2.00 4.84 3.53
C VAL A 57 3.19 4.38 2.70
N VAL A 58 3.30 4.78 1.43
CA VAL A 58 4.44 4.41 0.57
C VAL A 58 5.76 4.97 1.09
N PRO A 59 5.89 6.29 1.41
CA PRO A 59 7.10 6.82 2.04
C PRO A 59 7.44 6.16 3.38
N LEU A 60 6.44 5.92 4.23
CA LEU A 60 6.65 5.24 5.52
C LEU A 60 7.17 3.82 5.32
N ALA A 61 6.57 3.05 4.40
CA ALA A 61 7.03 1.70 4.08
C ALA A 61 8.46 1.70 3.55
N TYR A 62 8.83 2.70 2.73
CA TYR A 62 10.20 2.84 2.25
C TYR A 62 11.19 3.17 3.37
N LEU A 63 10.81 4.04 4.31
CA LEU A 63 11.62 4.36 5.49
C LEU A 63 11.87 3.13 6.37
N GLU A 64 10.84 2.33 6.62
CA GLU A 64 10.98 1.08 7.37
C GLU A 64 11.87 0.06 6.63
N LEU A 65 11.72 -0.06 5.31
CA LEU A 65 12.58 -0.91 4.48
C LEU A 65 14.05 -0.46 4.55
N LEU A 66 14.29 0.85 4.50
CA LEU A 66 15.63 1.43 4.60
C LEU A 66 16.24 1.19 5.98
N LYS A 67 15.42 1.32 7.04
CA LYS A 67 15.83 1.03 8.42
C LYS A 67 16.19 -0.44 8.60
N ALA A 68 15.37 -1.35 8.06
CA ALA A 68 15.64 -2.79 8.08
C ALA A 68 16.95 -3.14 7.36
N LYS A 69 17.18 -2.58 6.17
CA LYS A 69 18.43 -2.77 5.41
C LYS A 69 19.65 -2.28 6.19
N ARG A 70 19.58 -1.08 6.79
CA ARG A 70 20.67 -0.52 7.60
C ARG A 70 20.98 -1.39 8.83
N THR A 71 19.97 -1.94 9.49
CA THR A 71 20.15 -2.84 10.63
C THR A 71 20.83 -4.14 10.21
N GLN A 72 20.47 -4.68 9.05
CA GLN A 72 21.10 -5.88 8.50
C GLN A 72 22.56 -5.66 8.07
N GLU A 73 22.93 -4.46 7.62
CA GLU A 73 24.32 -4.11 7.28
C GLU A 73 25.23 -3.85 8.49
N ARG A 74 24.65 -3.68 9.69
CA ARG A 74 25.39 -3.44 10.94
C ARG A 74 25.59 -4.70 11.80
N LEU A 75 24.94 -5.82 11.44
CA LEU A 75 25.05 -7.13 12.09
C LEU A 75 25.99 -8.03 11.28
#